data_AF-A0A170VA48-F1
#
_entry.id   AF-A0A170VA48-F1
#
_cell.length_a   1.000
_cell.length_b   1.000
_cell.length_c   1.000
_cell.angle_alpha   90.00
_cell.angle_beta   90.00
_cell.angle_gamma   90.00
#
_symmetry.space_group_name_H-M   'P 1'
#
loop_
_entity.id
_entity.type
_entity.pdbx_description
1 polymer ?
#
loop_
_entity_poly.entity_id
_entity_poly.type
_entity_poly.pdbx_seq_one_letter_code
_entity_poly.pdbx_strand_id
1 'polypeptide(L)'
;MCSEGYIGWEVEVISPTTISNCMLQRQKYSLNEISHKSAINLIKRAIEAGVKLTDVFVDTVGPAEKYEEKLKSFFPELNITVAKKADSKFPVVGAASICAKVTRDICLKTWTFPELSAPS
;
A
#
# COMPACT_ATOMS: atom_id res chain seq x y z
N MET A 1 -0.78 -13.24 2.22
CA MET A 1 -0.02 -12.91 3.43
C MET A 1 1.14 -13.88 3.65
N CYS A 2 2.37 -13.37 3.71
CA CYS A 2 3.54 -14.13 4.15
C CYS A 2 3.71 -13.94 5.67
N SER A 3 4.26 -14.94 6.36
CA SER A 3 4.54 -14.82 7.79
C SER A 3 5.77 -15.61 8.21
N GLU A 4 6.48 -15.09 9.21
CA GLU A 4 7.58 -15.75 9.88
C GLU A 4 7.46 -15.50 11.39
N GLY A 5 7.29 -16.58 12.16
CA GLY A 5 7.00 -16.49 13.59
C GLY A 5 5.74 -15.66 13.86
N TYR A 6 5.90 -14.56 14.62
CA TYR A 6 4.81 -13.66 15.00
C TYR A 6 4.67 -12.45 14.07
N ILE A 7 5.46 -12.35 13.00
CA ILE A 7 5.46 -11.23 12.06
C ILE A 7 4.85 -11.68 10.74
N GLY A 8 3.82 -10.97 10.28
CA GLY A 8 3.23 -11.13 8.95
C GLY A 8 3.47 -9.89 8.09
N TRP A 9 3.62 -10.07 6.79
CA TRP A 9 3.70 -8.95 5.84
C TRP A 9 2.96 -9.24 4.54
N GLU A 10 2.58 -8.14 3.90
CA GLU A 10 1.96 -8.15 2.58
C GLU A 10 2.34 -6.87 1.83
N VAL A 11 2.54 -7.00 0.52
CA VAL A 11 2.90 -5.89 -0.37
C VAL A 11 2.03 -5.98 -1.62
N GLU A 12 1.57 -4.84 -2.12
CA GLU A 12 0.90 -4.72 -3.41
C GLU A 12 1.81 -4.01 -4.40
N VAL A 13 2.20 -4.71 -5.47
CA VAL A 13 3.01 -4.14 -6.55
C VAL A 13 2.07 -3.64 -7.64
N ILE A 14 2.06 -2.34 -7.88
CA ILE A 14 1.24 -1.69 -8.90
C ILE A 14 2.11 -1.40 -10.11
N SER A 15 1.77 -1.99 -11.27
CA SER A 15 2.57 -1.82 -12.48
C SER A 15 2.52 -0.38 -13.02
N PRO A 16 3.57 0.09 -13.72
CA PRO A 16 3.54 1.38 -14.42
C PRO A 16 2.36 1.50 -15.39
N THR A 17 2.03 0.42 -16.09
CA THR A 17 0.87 0.36 -17.00
C THR A 17 -0.44 0.57 -16.27
N THR A 18 -0.61 -0.06 -15.10
CA THR A 18 -1.80 0.15 -14.26
C THR A 18 -1.89 1.60 -13.80
N ILE A 19 -0.80 2.19 -13.34
CA ILE A 19 -0.77 3.60 -12.91
C ILE A 19 -1.16 4.52 -14.06
N SER A 20 -0.56 4.35 -15.24
CA SER A 20 -0.87 5.13 -16.44
C SER A 20 -2.34 4.98 -16.87
N ASN A 21 -2.83 3.74 -16.95
CA ASN A 21 -4.22 3.47 -17.34
C ASN A 21 -5.21 4.12 -16.37
N CYS A 22 -4.94 4.03 -15.07
CA CYS A 22 -5.76 4.65 -14.04
C CYS A 22 -5.76 6.19 -14.15
N MET A 23 -4.59 6.82 -14.34
CA MET A 23 -4.48 8.28 -14.35
C MET A 23 -4.94 8.93 -15.67
N LEU A 24 -4.89 8.19 -16.79
CA LEU A 24 -5.25 8.67 -18.13
C LEU A 24 -6.68 8.33 -18.55
N GLN A 25 -7.44 7.64 -17.71
CA GLN A 25 -8.84 7.32 -18.02
C GLN A 25 -9.71 8.58 -18.09
N ARG A 26 -10.87 8.48 -18.75
CA ARG A 26 -11.81 9.60 -18.93
C ARG A 26 -12.27 10.24 -17.63
N GLN A 27 -12.50 9.41 -16.60
CA GLN A 27 -12.84 9.89 -15.26
C GLN A 27 -11.56 10.16 -14.46
N LYS A 28 -11.37 11.39 -14.01
CA LYS A 28 -10.18 11.78 -13.22
C LYS A 28 -10.00 10.82 -12.04
N TYR A 29 -8.82 10.20 -11.96
CA TYR A 29 -8.44 9.31 -10.89
C TYR A 29 -6.95 9.51 -10.57
N SER A 30 -6.69 10.11 -9.42
CA SER A 30 -5.37 10.61 -9.06
C SER A 30 -4.47 9.54 -8.45
N LEU A 31 -3.17 9.80 -8.42
CA LEU A 31 -2.19 8.93 -7.76
C LEU A 31 -2.50 8.72 -6.27
N ASN A 32 -3.03 9.76 -5.60
CA ASN A 32 -3.49 9.65 -4.21
C ASN A 32 -4.65 8.66 -4.08
N GLU A 33 -5.58 8.64 -5.04
CA GLU A 33 -6.69 7.69 -5.02
C GLU A 33 -6.24 6.26 -5.29
N ILE A 34 -5.29 6.06 -6.20
CA ILE A 34 -4.64 4.76 -6.43
C ILE A 34 -3.97 4.27 -5.14
N SER A 35 -3.15 5.13 -4.52
CA SER A 35 -2.43 4.84 -3.28
C SER A 35 -3.37 4.49 -2.13
N HIS A 36 -4.38 5.34 -1.86
CA HIS A 36 -5.34 5.09 -0.79
C HIS A 36 -6.16 3.82 -1.03
N LYS A 37 -6.53 3.52 -2.28
CA LYS A 37 -7.25 2.28 -2.61
C LYS A 37 -6.39 1.05 -2.33
N SER A 38 -5.12 1.07 -2.71
CA SER A 38 -4.20 -0.03 -2.43
C SER A 38 -4.02 -0.25 -0.91
N ALA A 39 -3.83 0.83 -0.14
CA ALA A 39 -3.74 0.73 1.31
C ALA A 39 -5.03 0.15 1.94
N ILE A 40 -6.20 0.60 1.51
CA ILE A 40 -7.49 0.03 1.95
C ILE A 40 -7.58 -1.45 1.62
N ASN A 41 -7.16 -1.86 0.42
CA ASN A 41 -7.18 -3.25 0.01
C ASN A 41 -6.23 -4.11 0.84
N LEU A 42 -5.03 -3.62 1.17
CA LEU A 42 -4.10 -4.32 2.07
C LEU A 42 -4.73 -4.56 3.45
N ILE A 43 -5.40 -3.55 4.02
CA ILE A 43 -6.09 -3.71 5.32
C ILE A 43 -7.22 -4.75 5.20
N LYS A 44 -8.03 -4.68 4.14
CA LYS A 44 -9.10 -5.67 3.89
C LYS A 44 -8.55 -7.09 3.79
N ARG A 45 -7.51 -7.30 3.00
CA ARG A 45 -6.89 -8.62 2.81
C ARG A 45 -6.33 -9.17 4.12
N ALA A 46 -5.79 -8.33 5.00
CA ALA A 46 -5.35 -8.76 6.32
C ALA A 46 -6.53 -9.20 7.21
N ILE A 47 -7.65 -8.48 7.20
CA ILE A 47 -8.88 -8.88 7.90
C ILE A 47 -9.43 -10.21 7.33
N GLU A 48 -9.50 -10.32 6.01
CA GLU A 48 -9.96 -11.53 5.30
C GLU A 48 -9.07 -12.74 5.58
N ALA A 49 -7.77 -12.52 5.80
CA ALA A 49 -6.82 -13.55 6.23
C ALA A 49 -6.99 -13.98 7.71
N GLY A 50 -7.98 -13.43 8.42
CA GLY A 50 -8.27 -13.76 9.82
C GLY A 50 -7.38 -13.04 10.83
N VAL A 51 -6.63 -12.00 10.41
CA VAL A 51 -5.83 -11.21 11.34
C VAL A 51 -6.75 -10.39 12.23
N LYS A 52 -6.60 -10.53 13.54
CA LYS A 52 -7.31 -9.70 14.52
C LYS A 52 -6.69 -8.31 14.60
N LEU A 53 -7.05 -7.45 13.66
CA LEU A 53 -6.62 -6.06 13.60
C LEU A 53 -7.35 -5.22 14.65
N THR A 54 -6.58 -4.44 15.42
CA THR A 54 -7.09 -3.45 16.38
C THR A 54 -6.57 -2.06 16.07
N ASP A 55 -5.28 -1.95 15.75
CA ASP A 55 -4.58 -0.69 15.55
C ASP A 55 -3.88 -0.68 14.18
N VAL A 56 -4.04 0.43 13.44
CA VAL A 56 -3.48 0.63 12.10
C VAL A 56 -2.73 1.96 12.07
N PHE A 57 -1.45 1.90 11.74
CA PHE A 57 -0.58 3.07 11.61
C PHE A 57 -0.20 3.25 10.14
N VAL A 58 -0.38 4.45 9.60
CA VAL A 58 -0.15 4.74 8.17
C VAL A 58 0.75 5.96 8.01
N ASP A 59 1.79 5.82 7.20
CA ASP A 59 2.61 6.96 6.77
C ASP A 59 1.92 7.73 5.63
N THR A 60 2.01 9.06 5.68
CA THR A 60 1.46 9.92 4.63
C THR A 60 2.42 11.03 4.24
N VAL A 61 2.38 11.40 2.97
CA VAL A 61 3.02 12.60 2.42
C VAL A 61 2.07 13.81 2.39
N GLY A 62 0.77 13.59 2.61
CA GLY A 62 -0.29 14.60 2.53
C GLY A 62 -0.84 15.05 3.90
N PRO A 63 -2.00 15.72 3.92
CA PRO A 63 -2.76 16.01 5.13
C PRO A 63 -3.20 14.71 5.81
N ALA A 64 -2.82 14.53 7.07
CA ALA A 64 -3.08 13.28 7.80
C ALA A 64 -4.56 13.14 8.14
N GLU A 65 -5.20 14.24 8.54
CA GLU A 65 -6.57 14.29 9.06
C GLU A 65 -7.56 13.75 8.03
N LYS A 66 -7.50 14.27 6.80
CA LYS A 66 -8.38 13.83 5.70
C LYS A 66 -8.18 12.37 5.34
N TYR A 67 -6.95 11.86 5.45
CA TYR A 67 -6.69 10.47 5.11
C TYR A 67 -7.14 9.54 6.23
N GLU A 68 -6.94 9.94 7.49
CA GLU A 68 -7.44 9.22 8.65
C GLU A 68 -8.97 9.13 8.65
N GLU A 69 -9.67 10.25 8.44
CA GLU A 69 -11.13 10.29 8.28
C GLU A 69 -11.59 9.33 7.17
N LYS A 70 -10.89 9.34 6.04
CA LYS A 70 -11.19 8.42 4.93
C LYS A 70 -11.04 6.97 5.38
N LEU A 71 -9.93 6.59 6.00
CA LEU A 71 -9.73 5.21 6.46
C LEU A 71 -10.74 4.81 7.55
N LYS A 72 -11.04 5.71 8.49
CA LYS A 72 -12.07 5.50 9.53
C LYS A 72 -13.46 5.28 8.94
N SER A 73 -13.80 5.92 7.82
CA SER A 73 -15.07 5.67 7.14
C SER A 73 -15.19 4.25 6.56
N PHE A 74 -14.06 3.62 6.19
CA PHE A 74 -14.03 2.23 5.71
C PHE A 74 -13.91 1.22 6.85
N PHE A 75 -13.22 1.57 7.94
CA PHE A 75 -12.93 0.68 9.06
C PHE A 75 -13.24 1.36 10.40
N PRO A 76 -14.53 1.57 10.72
CA PRO A 76 -14.94 2.33 11.90
C PRO A 76 -14.51 1.69 13.22
N GLU A 77 -14.37 0.35 13.25
CA GLU A 77 -14.00 -0.42 14.45
C GLU A 77 -12.49 -0.41 14.75
N LEU A 78 -11.65 -0.04 13.79
CA LEU A 78 -10.19 -0.02 13.96
C LEU A 78 -9.72 1.30 14.54
N ASN A 79 -8.73 1.28 15.43
CA ASN A 79 -7.98 2.46 15.82
C ASN A 79 -6.99 2.81 14.71
N ILE A 80 -7.18 3.95 14.06
CA ILE A 80 -6.36 4.34 12.91
C ILE A 80 -5.60 5.61 13.28
N THR A 81 -4.30 5.61 13.03
CA THR A 81 -3.44 6.77 13.20
C THR A 81 -2.67 7.00 11.91
N VAL A 82 -2.91 8.14 11.28
CA VAL A 82 -2.16 8.59 10.11
C VAL A 82 -1.19 9.67 10.54
N ALA A 83 0.09 9.54 10.19
CA ALA A 83 1.09 10.53 10.55
C ALA A 83 2.13 10.71 9.45
N LYS A 84 2.71 11.91 9.38
CA LYS A 84 3.92 12.15 8.58
C LYS A 84 5.14 11.55 9.28
N LYS A 85 6.04 10.94 8.48
CA LYS A 85 7.26 10.28 8.97
C LYS A 85 6.93 9.18 10.00
N ALA A 86 5.83 8.46 9.78
CA ALA A 86 5.36 7.43 10.68
C ALA A 86 6.35 6.25 10.78
N ASP A 87 7.12 6.01 9.72
CA ASP A 87 8.19 5.01 9.67
C ASP A 87 9.30 5.23 10.71
N SER A 88 9.59 6.49 11.06
CA SER A 88 10.51 6.85 12.15
C SER A 88 9.90 6.81 13.55
N LYS A 89 8.56 6.74 13.66
CA LYS A 89 7.82 6.83 14.93
C LYS A 89 7.30 5.47 15.39
N PHE A 90 6.91 4.62 14.44
CA PHE A 90 6.26 3.34 14.71
C PHE A 90 7.05 2.22 14.04
N PRO A 91 7.62 1.26 14.81
CA PRO A 91 8.43 0.17 14.27
C PRO A 91 7.73 -0.64 13.19
N VAL A 92 6.41 -0.87 13.32
CA VAL A 92 5.59 -1.59 12.33
C VAL A 92 5.52 -0.87 10.99
N VAL A 93 5.49 0.47 10.98
CA VAL A 93 5.53 1.27 9.76
C VAL A 93 6.93 1.27 9.16
N GLY A 94 7.97 1.28 10.01
CA GLY A 94 9.36 1.09 9.58
C GLY A 94 9.57 -0.26 8.87
N ALA A 95 9.05 -1.35 9.44
CA ALA A 95 9.10 -2.68 8.83
C ALA A 95 8.36 -2.72 7.48
N ALA A 96 7.16 -2.14 7.40
CA ALA A 96 6.42 -2.02 6.14
C ALA A 96 7.19 -1.21 5.08
N SER A 97 7.87 -0.13 5.49
CA SER A 97 8.72 0.70 4.62
C SER A 97 9.88 -0.10 4.02
N ILE A 98 10.53 -0.95 4.82
CA ILE A 98 11.57 -1.87 4.34
C ILE A 98 10.99 -2.86 3.34
N CYS A 99 9.87 -3.52 3.66
CA CYS A 99 9.21 -4.49 2.77
C CYS A 99 8.88 -3.85 1.41
N ALA A 100 8.32 -2.64 1.41
CA ALA A 100 7.97 -1.91 0.20
C ALA A 100 9.20 -1.56 -0.64
N LYS A 101 10.27 -1.02 -0.02
CA LYS A 101 11.51 -0.62 -0.72
C LYS A 101 12.25 -1.82 -1.31
N VAL A 102 12.44 -2.88 -0.52
CA VAL A 102 13.12 -4.10 -0.98
C VAL A 102 12.36 -4.73 -2.13
N THR A 103 11.02 -4.86 -2.02
CA THR A 103 10.18 -5.41 -3.09
C THR A 103 10.28 -4.57 -4.35
N ARG A 104 10.19 -3.23 -4.26
CA ARG A 104 10.37 -2.32 -5.39
C ARG A 104 11.71 -2.54 -6.08
N ASP A 105 12.80 -2.57 -5.31
CA ASP A 105 14.15 -2.70 -5.86
C ASP A 105 14.35 -4.06 -6.56
N ILE A 106 13.74 -5.12 -6.04
CA ILE A 106 13.68 -6.43 -6.72
C ILE A 106 12.91 -6.32 -8.03
N CYS A 107 11.68 -5.78 -8.01
CA CYS A 107 10.86 -5.63 -9.20
C CYS A 107 11.54 -4.83 -10.31
N LEU A 108 12.29 -3.78 -9.94
CA LEU A 108 13.08 -2.99 -10.89
C LEU A 108 14.24 -3.79 -11.49
N LYS A 109 14.97 -4.56 -10.66
CA LYS A 109 16.09 -5.40 -11.11
C LYS A 109 15.65 -6.54 -12.02
N THR A 110 14.47 -7.10 -11.78
CA THR A 110 13.94 -8.25 -12.52
C THR A 110 12.88 -7.85 -13.54
N TRP A 111 12.76 -6.55 -13.86
CA TRP A 111 11.75 -6.07 -14.79
C TRP A 111 12.00 -6.61 -16.20
N THR A 112 10.96 -7.18 -16.80
CA THR A 112 10.99 -7.62 -18.21
C THR A 112 10.22 -6.61 -19.04
N PHE A 113 10.90 -6.00 -20.01
CA PHE A 113 10.29 -5.03 -20.92
C PHE A 113 9.35 -5.75 -21.90
N PRO A 114 8.06 -5.36 -21.98
CA PRO A 114 7.11 -5.96 -22.92
C PRO A 114 7.60 -5.94 -24.36
N GLU A 115 8.31 -4.88 -24.75
CA GLU A 115 8.84 -4.65 -26.09
C GLU A 115 9.94 -5.67 -26.48
N LEU A 116 10.61 -6.27 -25.50
CA LEU A 116 11.64 -7.31 -25.74
C LEU A 116 11.06 -8.73 -25.81
N SER A 117 9.77 -8.89 -25.48
CA SER A 117 9.07 -10.17 -25.43
C SER A 117 8.07 -10.39 -26.57
N ALA A 118 7.86 -9.40 -27.44
CA ALA A 118 7.02 -9.57 -28.62
C ALA A 118 7.80 -10.31 -29.72
N PRO A 119 7.28 -11.42 -30.30
CA PRO A 119 7.88 -11.99 -31.50
C PRO A 119 7.77 -10.98 -32.66
N SER A 120 8.87 -10.85 -33.40
CA SER A 120 8.97 -10.06 -34.64
C SER A 120 7.98 -10.52 -35.70
#